data_AF-A0A520WTX2-F1
#
_entry.id   AF-A0A520WTX2-F1
#
_cell.length_a   1.000
_cell.length_b   1.000
_cell.length_c   1.000
_cell.angle_alpha   90.00
_cell.angle_beta   90.00
_cell.angle_gamma   90.00
#
_symmetry.space_group_name_H-M   'P 1'
#
loop_
_entity.id
_entity.type
_entity.pdbx_description
1 polymer ?
#
loop_
_entity_poly.entity_id
_entity_poly.type
_entity_poly.pdbx_seq_one_letter_code
_entity_poly.pdbx_strand_id
1 'polypeptide(L)'
;MLAAASAMLIFNMIRVAMFARRREIEVMKLVGATNSFIRLPFILEGMLHGLAGGLVGAVAAGVLRNHVEELFGRSEILAFFRSFTVTSAQFTTATIATVLMGVIVGALGSAFAAGRFLDV
;
A
#
# COMPACT_ATOMS: atom_id res chain seq x y z
N MET A 1 17.24 2.76 7.70
CA MET A 1 17.72 3.13 6.34
C MET A 1 16.67 2.92 5.26
N LEU A 2 16.08 1.72 5.10
CA LEU A 2 15.06 1.47 4.08
C LEU A 2 13.86 2.42 4.15
N ALA A 3 13.30 2.65 5.35
CA ALA A 3 12.18 3.59 5.52
C ALA A 3 12.54 5.03 5.09
N ALA A 4 13.77 5.47 5.34
CA ALA A 4 14.23 6.80 4.94
C ALA A 4 14.45 6.90 3.41
N ALA A 5 15.03 5.86 2.80
CA ALA A 5 15.20 5.78 1.35
C ALA A 5 13.84 5.75 0.64
N SER A 6 12.88 4.95 1.14
CA SER A 6 11.51 4.91 0.63
C SER A 6 10.83 6.27 0.77
N ALA A 7 10.96 6.94 1.91
CA ALA A 7 10.38 8.28 2.11
C ALA A 7 10.93 9.30 1.09
N MET A 8 12.24 9.27 0.81
CA MET A 8 12.88 10.15 -0.16
C MET A 8 12.42 9.86 -1.59
N LEU A 9 12.29 8.58 -1.97
CA LEU A 9 11.76 8.17 -3.27
C LEU A 9 10.29 8.57 -3.46
N ILE A 10 9.46 8.37 -2.45
CA ILE A 10 8.04 8.76 -2.46
C ILE A 10 7.94 10.27 -2.65
N PHE A 11 8.72 11.07 -1.91
CA PHE A 11 8.69 12.52 -2.05
C PHE A 11 9.06 12.98 -3.47
N ASN A 12 10.09 12.38 -4.05
CA ASN A 12 10.55 12.75 -5.39
C ASN A 12 9.54 12.35 -6.48
N MET A 13 8.94 11.16 -6.36
CA MET A 13 7.90 10.68 -7.27
C MET A 13 6.66 11.58 -7.25
N ILE A 14 6.20 12.00 -6.07
CA ILE A 14 5.05 12.91 -5.93
C ILE A 14 5.33 14.23 -6.67
N ARG A 15 6.54 14.79 -6.54
CA ARG A 15 6.92 16.04 -7.22
C ARG A 15 6.83 15.91 -8.75
N VAL A 16 7.27 14.78 -9.31
CA VAL A 16 7.21 14.52 -10.76
C VAL A 16 5.77 14.31 -11.23
N ALA A 17 5.00 13.49 -10.51
CA ALA A 17 3.60 13.22 -10.84
C ALA A 17 2.73 14.48 -10.85
N MET A 18 2.98 15.39 -9.90
CA MET A 18 2.32 16.69 -9.82
C MET A 18 2.61 17.58 -11.04
N PHE A 19 3.86 17.62 -11.49
CA PHE A 19 4.23 18.37 -12.70
C PHE A 19 3.49 17.86 -13.94
N ALA A 20 3.31 16.53 -14.04
CA ALA A 20 2.61 15.92 -15.16
C ALA A 20 1.09 16.22 -15.18
N ARG A 21 0.45 16.40 -14.01
CA ARG A 21 -1.02 16.56 -13.90
C ARG A 21 -1.50 18.00 -13.75
N ARG A 22 -0.59 18.98 -13.73
CA ARG A 22 -0.93 20.41 -13.55
C ARG A 22 -1.97 20.92 -14.56
N ARG A 23 -1.88 20.48 -15.82
CA ARG A 23 -2.82 20.85 -16.89
C ARG A 23 -4.22 20.29 -16.69
N GLU A 24 -4.35 19.04 -16.22
CA GLU A 24 -5.67 18.44 -15.94
C GLU A 24 -6.36 19.12 -14.76
N ILE A 25 -5.62 19.42 -13.70
CA ILE A 25 -6.14 20.14 -12.53
C ILE A 25 -6.61 21.55 -12.93
N GLU A 26 -5.86 22.23 -13.81
CA GLU A 26 -6.21 23.55 -14.34
C GLU A 26 -7.51 23.49 -15.16
N VAL A 27 -7.66 22.48 -16.05
CA VAL A 27 -8.91 22.26 -16.79
C VAL A 27 -10.06 22.00 -15.82
N MET A 28 -9.91 21.14 -14.81
CA MET A 28 -10.97 20.86 -13.83
C MET A 28 -11.39 22.09 -13.04
N LYS A 29 -10.43 22.96 -12.66
CA LYS A 29 -10.74 24.24 -12.00
C LYS A 29 -11.48 25.21 -12.93
N LEU A 30 -11.16 25.23 -14.23
CA LEU A 30 -11.83 26.07 -15.22
C LEU A 30 -13.30 25.68 -15.47
N VAL A 31 -13.66 24.40 -15.29
CA VAL A 31 -15.06 23.95 -15.38
C VAL A 31 -15.85 24.14 -14.07
N GLY A 32 -15.25 24.76 -13.05
CA GLY A 32 -15.89 25.02 -11.75
C GLY A 32 -15.94 23.81 -10.81
N ALA A 33 -15.08 22.79 -11.01
CA ALA A 33 -15.05 21.63 -10.13
C ALA A 33 -14.60 22.01 -8.70
N THR A 34 -15.29 21.47 -7.70
CA THR A 34 -14.91 21.66 -6.29
C THR A 34 -13.61 20.93 -5.97
N ASN A 35 -12.84 21.42 -5.00
CA ASN A 35 -11.58 20.80 -4.57
C ASN A 35 -11.75 19.30 -4.21
N SER A 36 -12.91 18.89 -3.68
CA SER A 36 -13.22 17.48 -3.39
C SER A 36 -13.35 16.63 -4.66
N PHE A 37 -13.93 17.18 -5.74
CA PHE A 37 -14.08 16.49 -7.01
C PHE A 37 -12.72 16.26 -7.69
N ILE A 38 -11.79 17.20 -7.52
CA ILE A 38 -10.41 17.08 -8.02
C ILE A 38 -9.62 16.05 -7.20
N ARG A 39 -9.88 15.91 -5.89
CA ARG A 39 -9.18 14.94 -5.01
C ARG A 39 -9.60 13.49 -5.23
N LEU A 40 -10.84 13.24 -5.64
CA LEU A 40 -11.40 11.90 -5.81
C LEU A 40 -10.57 10.96 -6.72
N PRO A 41 -10.14 11.35 -7.95
CA PRO A 41 -9.34 10.48 -8.81
C PRO A 41 -8.00 10.09 -8.16
N PHE A 42 -7.36 11.00 -7.42
CA PHE A 42 -6.12 10.69 -6.69
C PHE A 42 -6.35 9.69 -5.57
N ILE A 43 -7.44 9.83 -4.80
CA ILE A 43 -7.78 8.89 -3.72
C ILE A 43 -8.01 7.49 -4.30
N LEU A 44 -8.71 7.39 -5.44
CA LEU A 44 -8.92 6.12 -6.14
C LEU A 44 -7.60 5.49 -6.60
N GLU A 45 -6.69 6.27 -7.19
CA GLU A 45 -5.36 5.78 -7.53
C GLU A 45 -4.58 5.30 -6.30
N GLY A 46 -4.67 6.02 -5.18
CA GLY A 46 -4.04 5.64 -3.92
C GLY A 46 -4.60 4.32 -3.37
N MET A 47 -5.92 4.15 -3.40
CA MET A 47 -6.58 2.90 -3.02
C MET A 47 -6.14 1.73 -3.89
N LEU A 48 -6.05 1.92 -5.21
CA LEU A 48 -5.61 0.89 -6.15
C LEU A 48 -4.15 0.49 -5.90
N HIS A 49 -3.25 1.44 -5.68
CA HIS A 49 -1.87 1.15 -5.30
C HIS A 49 -1.78 0.42 -3.95
N GLY A 50 -2.58 0.84 -2.96
CA GLY A 50 -2.67 0.19 -1.66
C GLY A 50 -3.18 -1.25 -1.75
N LEU A 51 -4.20 -1.49 -2.56
CA LEU A 51 -4.73 -2.82 -2.85
C LEU A 51 -3.68 -3.71 -3.53
N ALA A 52 -3.04 -3.20 -4.58
CA ALA A 52 -2.02 -3.94 -5.32
C ALA A 52 -0.83 -4.30 -4.42
N GLY A 53 -0.33 -3.35 -3.62
CA GLY A 53 0.73 -3.59 -2.65
C GLY A 53 0.33 -4.60 -1.58
N GLY A 54 -0.90 -4.52 -1.07
CA GLY A 54 -1.46 -5.47 -0.11
C GLY A 54 -1.55 -6.88 -0.68
N LEU A 55 -2.03 -7.04 -1.92
CA LEU A 55 -2.12 -8.33 -2.60
C LEU A 55 -0.74 -8.94 -2.88
N VAL A 56 0.21 -8.14 -3.34
CA VAL A 56 1.60 -8.60 -3.56
C VAL A 56 2.22 -9.04 -2.25
N GLY A 57 2.03 -8.27 -1.16
CA GLY A 57 2.48 -8.64 0.17
C GLY A 57 1.84 -9.93 0.69
N ALA A 58 0.54 -10.10 0.47
CA ALA A 58 -0.19 -11.32 0.85
C ALA A 58 0.35 -12.56 0.15
N VAL A 59 0.57 -12.49 -1.16
CA VAL A 59 1.15 -13.60 -1.95
C VAL A 59 2.55 -13.93 -1.46
N ALA A 60 3.41 -12.92 -1.25
CA ALA A 60 4.75 -13.13 -0.74
C ALA A 60 4.75 -13.78 0.65
N ALA A 61 3.86 -13.33 1.54
CA ALA A 61 3.70 -13.93 2.88
C ALA A 61 3.23 -15.39 2.80
N GLY A 62 2.33 -15.72 1.87
CA GLY A 62 1.86 -17.09 1.65
C GLY A 62 2.95 -18.03 1.14
N VAL A 63 3.75 -17.58 0.17
CA VAL A 63 4.90 -18.33 -0.34
C VAL A 63 5.93 -18.57 0.78
N LEU A 64 6.24 -17.51 1.55
CA LEU A 64 7.18 -17.61 2.66
C LEU A 64 6.69 -18.60 3.72
N ARG A 65 5.41 -18.56 4.09
CA ARG A 65 4.81 -19.52 5.03
C ARG A 65 5.02 -20.97 4.56
N ASN A 66 4.71 -21.26 3.30
CA ASN A 66 4.82 -22.62 2.78
C ASN A 66 6.27 -23.13 2.80
N HIS A 67 7.24 -22.28 2.43
CA HIS A 67 8.66 -22.64 2.53
C HIS A 67 9.13 -22.84 3.97
N VAL A 68 8.66 -22.01 4.91
CA VAL A 68 9.01 -22.14 6.33
C VAL A 68 8.45 -23.44 6.93
N GLU A 69 7.20 -23.79 6.61
CA GLU A 69 6.58 -25.05 7.05
C GLU A 69 7.30 -26.29 6.51
N GLU A 70 7.73 -26.24 5.25
CA GLU A 70 8.50 -27.33 4.63
C GLU A 70 9.88 -27.51 5.27
N LEU A 71 10.58 -26.41 5.58
CA LEU A 71 11.90 -26.46 6.22
C LEU A 71 11.83 -27.00 7.66
N PHE A 72 10.78 -26.62 8.42
CA PHE A 72 10.56 -27.12 9.78
C PHE A 72 10.15 -28.60 9.82
N GLY A 73 9.53 -29.12 8.76
CA GLY A 73 9.20 -30.55 8.65
C GLY A 73 10.40 -31.48 8.40
N ARG A 74 11.55 -30.93 7.99
CA ARG A 74 12.73 -31.73 7.60
C ARG A 74 13.74 -32.00 8.73
N SER A 75 13.66 -31.30 9.87
CA SER A 75 14.60 -31.53 10.98
C SER A 75 13.94 -31.47 12.35
N GLU A 76 14.28 -32.43 13.22
CA GLU A 76 13.73 -32.50 14.58
C GLU A 76 14.15 -31.32 15.46
N ILE A 77 15.32 -30.72 15.20
CA ILE A 77 15.80 -29.51 15.89
C ILE A 77 14.90 -28.31 15.58
N LEU A 78 14.41 -28.21 14.35
CA LEU A 78 13.50 -27.14 13.93
C LEU A 78 12.02 -27.44 14.24
N ALA A 79 11.66 -28.70 14.50
CA ALA A 79 10.31 -29.08 14.90
C ALA A 79 9.86 -28.40 16.21
N PHE A 80 10.80 -27.99 17.08
CA PHE A 80 10.52 -27.14 18.23
C PHE A 80 9.88 -25.78 17.84
N PHE A 81 10.27 -25.21 16.70
CA PHE A 81 9.70 -23.96 16.19
C PHE A 81 8.32 -24.14 15.53
N ARG A 82 7.80 -25.37 15.44
CA ARG A 82 6.47 -25.63 14.88
C ARG A 82 5.35 -24.97 15.69
N SER A 83 5.59 -24.68 16.98
CA SER A 83 4.66 -23.92 17.84
C SER A 83 4.58 -22.43 17.49
N PHE A 84 5.56 -21.89 16.74
CA PHE A 84 5.51 -20.53 16.16
C PHE A 84 4.81 -20.50 14.80
N THR A 85 4.31 -21.64 14.30
CA THR A 85 3.58 -21.65 13.02
C THR A 85 2.22 -20.99 13.18
N VAL A 86 1.89 -20.14 12.21
CA VAL A 86 0.64 -19.39 12.20
C VAL A 86 -0.48 -20.33 11.76
N THR A 87 -1.52 -20.47 12.57
CA THR A 87 -2.69 -21.29 12.22
C THR A 87 -3.33 -20.73 10.94
N SER A 88 -3.89 -21.59 10.07
CA SER A 88 -4.53 -21.16 8.81
C SER A 88 -5.56 -20.03 9.03
N ALA A 89 -6.32 -20.07 10.12
CA ALA A 89 -7.29 -19.03 10.47
C ALA A 89 -6.63 -17.67 10.81
N GLN A 90 -5.50 -17.69 11.53
CA GLN A 90 -4.74 -16.49 11.88
C GLN A 90 -4.08 -15.88 10.64
N PHE A 91 -3.57 -16.72 9.74
CA PHE A 91 -2.96 -16.28 8.49
C PHE A 91 -3.98 -15.61 7.56
N THR A 92 -5.18 -16.19 7.41
CA THR A 92 -6.26 -15.58 6.62
C THR A 92 -6.69 -14.23 7.19
N THR A 93 -6.84 -14.16 8.52
CA THR A 93 -7.19 -12.91 9.20
C THR A 93 -6.12 -11.84 9.00
N ALA A 94 -4.85 -12.20 9.18
CA ALA A 94 -3.72 -11.30 8.98
C ALA A 94 -3.65 -10.81 7.53
N THR A 95 -3.87 -11.70 6.55
CA THR A 95 -3.86 -11.36 5.12
C THR A 95 -4.95 -10.35 4.77
N ILE A 96 -6.19 -10.60 5.22
CA ILE A 96 -7.30 -9.67 5.01
C ILE A 96 -7.00 -8.32 5.67
N ALA A 97 -6.49 -8.34 6.91
CA ALA A 97 -6.14 -7.12 7.62
C ALA A 97 -5.04 -6.33 6.91
N THR A 98 -4.00 -6.98 6.39
CA THR A 98 -2.91 -6.32 5.64
C THR A 98 -3.42 -5.68 4.35
N VAL A 99 -4.26 -6.37 3.58
CA VAL A 99 -4.84 -5.82 2.35
C VAL A 99 -5.72 -4.61 2.66
N LEU A 100 -6.62 -4.73 3.65
CA LEU A 100 -7.47 -3.62 4.07
C LEU A 100 -6.65 -2.42 4.56
N MET A 101 -5.61 -2.67 5.36
CA MET A 101 -4.74 -1.61 5.87
C MET A 101 -3.96 -0.95 4.73
N GLY A 102 -3.49 -1.70 3.75
CA GLY A 102 -2.87 -1.17 2.53
C GLY A 102 -3.81 -0.23 1.75
N VAL A 103 -5.08 -0.62 1.56
CA VAL A 103 -6.09 0.23 0.92
C VAL A 103 -6.34 1.50 1.72
N ILE A 104 -6.52 1.39 3.03
CA ILE A 104 -6.78 2.55 3.92
C ILE A 104 -5.59 3.51 3.91
N VAL A 105 -4.37 3.01 4.03
CA VAL A 105 -3.16 3.83 4.01
C VAL A 105 -2.97 4.48 2.64
N GLY A 106 -3.22 3.75 1.55
CA GLY A 106 -3.19 4.29 0.18
C GLY A 106 -4.21 5.41 -0.03
N ALA A 107 -5.45 5.22 0.46
CA ALA A 107 -6.50 6.23 0.40
C ALA A 107 -6.13 7.49 1.19
N LEU A 108 -5.72 7.33 2.46
CA LEU A 108 -5.39 8.43 3.36
C LEU A 108 -4.13 9.17 2.92
N GLY A 109 -3.10 8.45 2.52
CA GLY A 109 -1.85 9.03 2.02
C GLY A 109 -2.08 9.86 0.76
N SER A 110 -2.89 9.34 -0.17
CA SER A 110 -3.25 10.06 -1.38
C SER A 110 -4.16 11.27 -1.10
N ALA A 111 -5.14 11.13 -0.21
CA ALA A 111 -6.00 12.24 0.21
C ALA A 111 -5.19 13.40 0.83
N PHE A 112 -4.23 13.07 1.71
CA PHE A 112 -3.36 14.05 2.35
C PHE A 112 -2.43 14.73 1.33
N ALA A 113 -1.81 13.95 0.44
CA ALA A 113 -0.97 14.48 -0.62
C ALA A 113 -1.77 15.43 -1.53
N ALA A 114 -2.88 14.97 -2.10
CA ALA A 114 -3.74 15.78 -2.96
C ALA A 114 -4.22 17.07 -2.27
N GLY A 115 -4.46 17.02 -0.96
CA GLY A 115 -4.88 18.19 -0.21
C GLY A 115 -3.82 19.26 -0.05
N ARG A 116 -2.59 18.86 0.27
CA ARG A 116 -1.48 19.81 0.43
C ARG A 116 -1.11 20.52 -0.88
N PHE A 117 -1.40 19.93 -2.04
CA PHE A 117 -1.08 20.51 -3.34
C PHE A 117 -2.20 21.35 -3.97
N LEU A 118 -3.46 21.17 -3.55
CA LEU A 118 -4.57 22.00 -4.04
C LEU A 118 -4.75 23.30 -3.26
N ASP A 119 -4.24 23.36 -2.04
CA ASP A 119 -4.23 24.55 -1.17
C ASP A 119 -3.03 25.49 -1.42
N VAL A 120 -2.32 25.34 -2.54
CA VAL A 120 -1.29 26.25 -3.07
C VAL A 120 -1.70 26.75 -4.45
#